data_AF-A0AAU9RTI6-F1
#
_entry.id   AF-A0AAU9RTI6-F1
#
_cell.length_a   1.000
_cell.length_b   1.000
_cell.length_c   1.000
_cell.angle_alpha   90.00
_cell.angle_beta   90.00
_cell.angle_gamma   90.00
#
_symmetry.space_group_name_H-M   'P 1'
#
loop_
_entity.id
_entity.type
_entity.pdbx_description
1 polymer ?
#
loop_
_entity_poly.entity_id
_entity_poly.type
_entity_poly.pdbx_seq_one_letter_code
_entity_poly.pdbx_strand_id
1 'polypeptide(L)'
;MFCQGFSWYGPYLDHVMSYWKAYQENPDQILPLKYEMMRADPLPYMRRLAEFMGYGFTSEEKKKGVDEEVVNLCSFETLKNLEANKGEKHREDVPISAYLNSAFFRKGKVGDWQNYLTPEMAARIDGLMEEKFKGTGLLEHCK
;
A
#
# COMPACT_ATOMS: atom_id res chain seq x y z
N MET A 1 -21.40 3.83 -7.83
CA MET A 1 -20.32 4.67 -8.39
C MET A 1 -18.97 3.94 -8.36
N PHE A 2 -18.32 3.72 -7.20
CA PHE A 2 -17.03 3.00 -7.14
C PHE A 2 -17.06 1.59 -7.75
N CYS A 3 -18.01 0.73 -7.32
CA CYS A 3 -18.17 -0.62 -7.88
C CYS A 3 -18.54 -0.65 -9.37
N GLN A 4 -18.91 0.49 -9.95
CA GLN A 4 -19.18 0.63 -11.39
C GLN A 4 -17.95 1.14 -12.16
N GLY A 5 -16.81 1.34 -11.48
CA GLY A 5 -15.58 1.86 -12.07
C GLY A 5 -15.51 3.38 -12.18
N PHE A 6 -16.58 4.11 -11.82
CA PHE A 6 -16.60 5.57 -11.82
C PHE A 6 -15.88 6.12 -10.59
N SER A 7 -14.56 6.25 -10.70
CA SER A 7 -13.69 6.86 -9.69
C SER A 7 -12.49 7.52 -10.36
N TRP A 8 -11.81 8.42 -9.65
CA TRP A 8 -10.49 8.89 -10.07
C TRP A 8 -9.55 7.70 -10.29
N TYR A 9 -8.89 7.66 -11.45
CA TYR A 9 -8.04 6.55 -11.90
C TYR A 9 -8.75 5.17 -11.99
N GLY A 10 -10.08 5.15 -11.97
CA GLY A 10 -10.88 3.93 -12.08
C GLY A 10 -10.99 3.40 -13.51
N PRO A 11 -11.43 2.14 -13.69
CA PRO A 11 -11.85 1.21 -12.63
C PRO A 11 -10.68 0.60 -11.83
N TYR A 12 -10.84 0.53 -10.50
CA TYR A 12 -9.77 0.07 -9.60
C TYR A 12 -9.29 -1.37 -9.91
N LEU A 13 -10.22 -2.31 -10.10
CA LEU A 13 -9.85 -3.72 -10.35
C LEU A 13 -9.11 -3.87 -11.69
N ASP A 14 -9.46 -3.09 -12.71
CA ASP A 14 -8.75 -3.06 -13.99
C ASP A 14 -7.34 -2.47 -13.85
N HIS A 15 -7.19 -1.39 -13.07
CA HIS A 15 -5.89 -0.82 -12.75
C HIS A 15 -4.98 -1.84 -12.05
N VAL A 16 -5.47 -2.58 -11.04
CA VAL A 16 -4.68 -3.62 -10.38
C VAL A 16 -4.30 -4.72 -11.37
N MET A 17 -5.24 -5.16 -12.21
CA MET A 17 -4.98 -6.21 -13.20
C MET A 17 -3.98 -5.82 -14.28
N SER A 18 -3.95 -4.56 -14.71
CA SER A 18 -2.98 -4.12 -15.73
C SER A 18 -1.56 -4.24 -15.20
N TYR A 19 -1.30 -3.80 -13.96
CA TYR A 19 0.01 -3.96 -13.33
C TYR A 19 0.34 -5.42 -13.00
N TRP A 20 -0.66 -6.21 -12.62
CA TRP A 20 -0.47 -7.64 -12.37
C TRP A 20 -0.03 -8.38 -13.64
N LYS A 21 -0.66 -8.10 -14.79
CA LYS A 21 -0.25 -8.66 -16.09
C LYS A 21 1.16 -8.20 -16.47
N ALA A 22 1.46 -6.92 -16.31
CA ALA A 22 2.79 -6.40 -16.59
C ALA A 22 3.87 -7.09 -15.73
N TYR A 23 3.57 -7.37 -14.46
CA TYR A 23 4.43 -8.16 -13.58
C TYR A 23 4.62 -9.59 -14.08
N GLN A 24 3.55 -10.25 -14.54
CA GLN A 24 3.64 -11.61 -15.08
C GLN A 24 4.51 -11.68 -16.34
N GLU A 25 4.46 -10.64 -17.19
CA GLU A 25 5.26 -10.54 -18.40
C GLU A 25 6.73 -10.19 -18.10
N ASN A 26 6.98 -9.34 -17.09
CA ASN A 26 8.32 -8.83 -16.75
C ASN A 26 8.55 -8.83 -15.22
N PRO A 27 8.70 -10.01 -14.60
CA PRO A 27 8.75 -10.13 -13.14
C PRO A 27 9.98 -9.46 -12.51
N ASP A 28 11.07 -9.29 -13.26
CA ASP A 28 12.29 -8.64 -12.79
C ASP A 28 12.20 -7.11 -12.80
N GLN A 29 11.22 -6.53 -13.50
CA GLN A 29 11.06 -5.08 -13.62
C GLN A 29 9.95 -4.50 -12.73
N ILE A 30 9.13 -5.37 -12.12
CA ILE A 30 7.99 -4.94 -11.30
C ILE A 30 7.98 -5.75 -10.00
N LEU A 31 7.97 -5.05 -8.87
CA LEU A 31 7.80 -5.64 -7.56
C LEU A 31 6.36 -5.46 -7.06
N PRO A 32 5.49 -6.48 -7.14
CA PRO A 32 4.14 -6.38 -6.59
C PRO A 32 4.19 -6.43 -5.05
N LEU A 33 3.51 -5.49 -4.42
CA LEU A 33 3.39 -5.38 -2.97
C LEU A 33 1.92 -5.26 -2.57
N LYS A 34 1.54 -5.92 -1.47
CA LYS A 34 0.18 -5.85 -0.89
C LYS A 34 0.21 -5.16 0.46
N TYR A 35 -0.71 -4.23 0.67
CA TYR A 35 -0.74 -3.39 1.86
C TYR A 35 -0.90 -4.21 3.15
N GLU A 36 -1.83 -5.17 3.15
CA GLU A 36 -2.14 -6.01 4.31
C GLU A 36 -0.93 -6.82 4.75
N MET A 37 -0.18 -7.35 3.78
CA MET A 37 1.00 -8.18 4.04
C MET A 37 2.16 -7.34 4.56
N MET A 38 2.45 -6.20 3.93
CA MET A 38 3.46 -5.27 4.41
C MET A 38 3.12 -4.70 5.78
N ARG A 39 1.83 -4.50 6.08
CA ARG A 39 1.41 -4.00 7.40
C ARG A 39 1.57 -5.05 8.49
N ALA A 40 1.32 -6.33 8.16
CA ALA A 40 1.41 -7.45 9.09
C ALA A 40 2.87 -7.81 9.41
N ASP A 41 3.74 -7.87 8.40
CA ASP A 41 5.16 -8.16 8.56
C ASP A 41 6.01 -7.31 7.60
N PRO A 42 6.39 -6.07 7.96
CA PRO A 42 7.05 -5.14 7.04
C PRO A 42 8.48 -5.53 6.66
N LEU A 43 9.23 -6.19 7.55
CA LEU A 43 10.68 -6.38 7.40
C LEU A 43 11.07 -7.17 6.14
N PRO A 44 10.46 -8.34 5.82
CA PRO A 44 10.79 -9.07 4.61
C PRO A 44 10.50 -8.27 3.33
N TYR A 45 9.38 -7.55 3.29
CA TYR A 45 9.02 -6.74 2.12
C TYR A 45 9.91 -5.52 1.96
N MET A 46 10.31 -4.89 3.07
CA MET A 46 11.23 -3.76 3.07
C MET A 46 12.62 -4.20 2.58
N ARG A 47 13.13 -5.34 3.05
CA ARG A 47 14.39 -5.93 2.55
C ARG A 47 14.30 -6.27 1.06
N ARG A 48 13.20 -6.90 0.62
CA ARG A 48 12.95 -7.23 -0.79
C ARG A 48 12.87 -5.97 -1.66
N LEU A 49 12.24 -4.90 -1.17
CA LEU A 49 12.17 -3.62 -1.86
C LEU A 49 13.56 -2.99 -1.99
N ALA A 50 14.36 -2.98 -0.92
CA ALA A 50 15.71 -2.47 -0.95
C ALA A 50 16.60 -3.23 -1.96
N GLU A 51 16.51 -4.56 -1.97
CA GLU A 51 17.20 -5.41 -2.96
C GLU A 51 16.73 -5.09 -4.39
N PHE A 52 15.42 -4.96 -4.61
CA PHE A 52 14.86 -4.60 -5.92
C PHE A 52 15.31 -3.22 -6.42
N MET A 53 15.52 -2.26 -5.52
CA MET A 53 16.05 -0.94 -5.85
C MET A 53 17.58 -0.92 -6.06
N GLY A 54 18.27 -2.04 -5.85
CA GLY A 54 19.73 -2.13 -5.92
C GLY A 54 20.45 -1.64 -4.65
N TYR A 55 19.72 -1.47 -3.55
CA TYR A 55 20.22 -0.99 -2.24
C TYR A 55 19.97 -2.01 -1.13
N GLY A 56 20.11 -3.30 -1.44
CA GLY A 56 19.91 -4.37 -0.47
C GLY A 56 20.82 -4.22 0.75
N PHE A 57 20.27 -4.45 1.95
CA PHE A 57 21.02 -4.32 3.20
C PHE A 57 22.13 -5.37 3.30
N THR A 58 23.32 -4.92 3.67
CA THR A 58 24.46 -5.77 3.99
C THR A 58 24.22 -6.56 5.29
N SER A 59 24.98 -7.65 5.47
CA SER A 59 24.94 -8.42 6.72
C SER A 59 25.32 -7.58 7.94
N GLU A 60 26.15 -6.55 7.78
CA GLU A 60 26.52 -5.65 8.87
C GLU A 60 25.37 -4.70 9.22
N GLU A 61 24.70 -4.11 8.23
CA GLU A 61 23.52 -3.25 8.44
C GLU A 61 22.38 -4.01 9.12
N LYS A 62 22.10 -5.25 8.67
CA LYS A 62 21.11 -6.13 9.31
C LYS A 62 21.48 -6.46 10.76
N LYS A 63 22.77 -6.71 11.06
CA LYS A 63 23.23 -6.93 12.44
C LYS A 63 23.13 -5.69 13.31
N LYS A 64 23.27 -4.49 12.73
CA LYS A 64 23.10 -3.21 13.40
C LYS A 64 21.63 -2.77 13.51
N GLY A 65 20.69 -3.49 12.91
CA GLY A 65 19.26 -3.17 12.94
C GLY A 65 18.86 -2.00 12.05
N VAL A 66 19.68 -1.64 11.04
CA VAL A 66 19.40 -0.49 10.15
C VAL A 66 18.09 -0.67 9.39
N ASP A 67 17.78 -1.89 8.99
CA ASP A 67 16.51 -2.24 8.35
C ASP A 67 15.30 -2.06 9.27
N GLU A 68 15.43 -2.39 10.55
CA GLU A 68 14.41 -2.13 11.57
C GLU A 68 14.24 -0.63 11.83
N GLU A 69 15.34 0.13 11.85
CA GLU A 69 15.31 1.59 11.97
C GLU A 69 14.57 2.25 10.79
N VAL A 70 14.81 1.79 9.56
CA VAL A 70 14.10 2.27 8.36
C VAL A 70 12.61 1.96 8.46
N VAL A 71 12.23 0.75 8.86
CA VAL A 71 10.81 0.38 9.08
C VAL A 71 10.17 1.28 10.12
N ASN A 72 10.85 1.54 11.24
CA ASN A 72 10.33 2.39 12.31
C ASN A 72 10.18 3.85 11.86
N LEU A 73 11.18 4.40 11.16
CA LEU A 73 11.17 5.76 10.62
C LEU A 73 10.00 5.97 9.65
N CYS A 74 9.76 5.00 8.77
CA CYS A 74 8.68 5.04 7.79
C CYS A 74 7.33 4.53 8.34
N SER A 75 7.26 4.16 9.62
CA SER A 75 6.03 3.60 10.19
C SER A 75 4.91 4.64 10.23
N PHE A 76 3.67 4.15 10.15
CA PHE A 76 2.49 5.00 10.27
C PHE A 76 2.50 5.82 11.56
N GLU A 77 2.89 5.21 12.68
CA GLU A 77 2.90 5.86 13.99
C GLU A 77 3.95 6.98 14.04
N THR A 78 5.17 6.73 13.54
CA THR A 78 6.21 7.76 13.48
C THR A 78 5.75 8.92 12.60
N LEU A 79 5.36 8.64 11.35
CA LEU A 79 5.01 9.69 10.39
C LEU A 79 3.78 10.50 10.83
N LYS A 80 2.75 9.86 11.37
CA LYS A 80 1.56 10.55 11.88
C LYS A 80 1.87 11.51 13.04
N ASN A 81 2.84 11.16 13.87
CA ASN A 81 3.16 11.92 15.09
C ASN A 81 4.24 12.99 14.89
N LEU A 82 4.81 13.11 13.69
CA LEU A 82 5.70 14.22 13.35
C LEU A 82 4.95 15.55 13.39
N GLU A 83 5.57 16.57 13.96
CA GLU A 83 4.97 17.91 14.02
C GLU A 83 4.60 18.44 12.64
N ALA A 84 5.40 18.15 11.60
CA ALA A 84 5.11 18.52 10.21
C ALA A 84 3.78 17.95 9.68
N ASN A 85 3.29 16.85 10.26
CA ASN A 85 2.09 16.13 9.82
C ASN A 85 0.87 16.34 10.74
N LYS A 86 0.95 17.24 11.72
CA LYS A 86 -0.15 17.57 12.64
C LYS A 86 -0.82 18.89 12.28
N GLY A 87 -2.09 19.01 12.66
CA GLY A 87 -2.89 20.22 12.49
C GLY A 87 -3.12 20.59 11.03
N GLU A 88 -3.09 21.89 10.75
CA GLU A 88 -3.40 22.48 9.44
C GLU A 88 -2.14 22.77 8.60
N LYS A 89 -1.07 21.99 8.80
CA LYS A 89 0.18 22.16 8.05
C LYS A 89 0.06 21.62 6.62
N HIS A 90 0.73 22.29 5.70
CA HIS A 90 0.90 21.88 4.31
C HIS A 90 2.37 21.61 4.01
N ARG A 91 2.62 20.96 2.87
CA ARG A 91 3.96 20.86 2.28
C ARG A 91 4.46 22.26 1.86
N GLU A 92 5.77 22.48 1.99
CA GLU A 92 6.38 23.81 1.81
C GLU A 92 6.97 24.03 0.41
N ASP A 93 7.09 22.96 -0.39
CA ASP A 93 7.73 22.97 -1.70
C ASP A 93 6.81 23.44 -2.85
N VAL A 94 5.51 23.62 -2.59
CA VAL A 94 4.56 24.17 -3.55
C VAL A 94 3.73 25.29 -2.91
N PRO A 95 3.36 26.33 -3.69
CA PRO A 95 2.64 27.50 -3.15
C PRO A 95 1.22 27.17 -2.67
N ILE A 96 0.58 26.15 -3.25
CA ILE A 96 -0.77 25.71 -2.87
C ILE A 96 -0.78 24.18 -2.84
N SER A 97 -1.21 23.61 -1.72
CA SER A 97 -1.47 22.18 -1.58
C SER A 97 -2.97 21.95 -1.38
N ALA A 98 -3.54 21.02 -2.14
CA ALA A 98 -4.96 20.65 -2.03
C ALA A 98 -5.30 19.98 -0.68
N TYR A 99 -4.31 19.43 0.01
CA TYR A 99 -4.50 18.68 1.25
C TYR A 99 -3.53 19.15 2.34
N LEU A 100 -4.01 19.09 3.59
CA LEU A 100 -3.19 19.19 4.79
C LEU A 100 -2.36 17.90 4.93
N ASN A 101 -1.16 18.00 5.50
CA ASN A 101 -0.28 16.86 5.72
C ASN A 101 -0.94 15.81 6.63
N SER A 102 -1.76 16.25 7.59
CA SER A 102 -2.52 15.37 8.50
C SER A 102 -3.54 14.49 7.77
N ALA A 103 -4.04 14.91 6.60
CA ALA A 103 -5.04 14.17 5.83
C ALA A 103 -4.50 12.83 5.29
N PHE A 104 -3.18 12.71 5.10
CA PHE A 104 -2.53 11.49 4.63
C PHE A 104 -2.46 10.39 5.72
N PHE A 105 -2.62 10.74 7.01
CA PHE A 105 -2.41 9.83 8.15
C PHE A 105 -3.69 9.61 8.99
N ARG A 106 -4.72 9.00 8.39
CA ARG A 106 -6.01 8.78 9.06
C ARG A 106 -5.98 7.73 10.18
N LYS A 107 -6.05 6.43 9.83
CA LYS A 107 -6.12 5.32 10.82
C LYS A 107 -5.03 4.25 10.64
N GLY A 108 -4.56 3.97 9.42
CA GLY A 108 -3.44 3.04 9.19
C GLY A 108 -3.71 1.59 9.60
N LYS A 109 -4.98 1.13 9.47
CA LYS A 109 -5.43 -0.20 9.90
C LYS A 109 -6.16 -0.95 8.77
N VAL A 110 -5.91 -2.25 8.71
CA VAL A 110 -6.66 -3.21 7.88
C VAL A 110 -8.04 -3.47 8.51
N GLY A 111 -9.07 -3.65 7.69
CA GLY A 111 -10.42 -4.02 8.15
C GLY A 111 -11.32 -2.86 8.57
N ASP A 112 -10.87 -1.61 8.46
CA ASP A 112 -11.67 -0.43 8.88
C ASP A 112 -12.96 -0.25 8.07
N TRP A 113 -13.09 -0.92 6.91
CA TRP A 113 -14.28 -0.90 6.07
C TRP A 113 -15.55 -1.36 6.81
N GLN A 114 -15.41 -2.24 7.81
CA GLN A 114 -16.53 -2.76 8.60
C GLN A 114 -17.26 -1.66 9.38
N ASN A 115 -16.60 -0.53 9.64
CA ASN A 115 -17.21 0.62 10.31
C ASN A 115 -18.07 1.48 9.36
N TYR A 116 -18.04 1.22 8.05
CA TYR A 116 -18.66 2.09 7.04
C TYR A 116 -19.55 1.34 6.04
N LEU A 117 -19.25 0.08 5.73
CA LEU A 117 -19.99 -0.70 4.74
C LEU A 117 -20.96 -1.67 5.40
N THR A 118 -22.15 -1.80 4.82
CA THR A 118 -23.07 -2.90 5.19
C THR A 118 -22.55 -4.23 4.62
N PRO A 119 -22.98 -5.39 5.16
CA PRO A 119 -22.62 -6.69 4.62
C PRO A 119 -22.91 -6.85 3.12
N GLU A 120 -24.00 -6.27 2.62
CA GLU A 120 -24.38 -6.33 1.21
C GLU A 120 -23.42 -5.50 0.33
N MET A 121 -22.98 -4.34 0.83
CA MET A 121 -22.00 -3.51 0.12
C MET A 121 -20.64 -4.20 0.03
N ALA A 122 -20.22 -4.85 1.12
CA ALA A 122 -18.98 -5.63 1.17
C ALA A 122 -19.05 -6.85 0.22
N ALA A 123 -20.10 -7.67 0.34
CA ALA A 123 -20.30 -8.84 -0.51
C ALA A 123 -20.32 -8.47 -2.01
N ARG A 124 -20.86 -7.29 -2.36
CA ARG A 124 -20.86 -6.81 -3.75
C ARG A 124 -19.45 -6.59 -4.30
N ILE A 125 -18.57 -5.91 -3.56
CA ILE A 125 -17.21 -5.64 -4.06
C ILE A 125 -16.36 -6.91 -4.01
N ASP A 126 -16.55 -7.76 -3.00
CA ASP A 126 -15.87 -9.06 -2.89
C ASP A 126 -16.20 -9.95 -4.10
N GLY A 127 -17.49 -10.06 -4.46
CA GLY A 127 -17.91 -10.83 -5.65
C GLY A 127 -17.31 -10.31 -6.96
N LEU A 128 -17.26 -8.98 -7.14
CA LEU A 128 -16.63 -8.36 -8.31
C LEU A 128 -15.11 -8.64 -8.37
N MET A 129 -14.44 -8.59 -7.22
CA MET A 129 -13.00 -8.87 -7.13
C MET A 129 -12.71 -10.34 -7.42
N GLU A 130 -13.49 -11.26 -6.83
CA GLU A 130 -13.38 -12.69 -7.09
C GLU A 130 -13.60 -13.01 -8.57
N GLU A 131 -14.68 -12.48 -9.18
CA GLU A 131 -14.95 -12.68 -10.61
C GLU A 131 -13.80 -12.20 -11.49
N LYS A 132 -13.26 -11.01 -11.20
CA LYS A 132 -12.20 -10.40 -12.01
C LYS A 132 -10.85 -11.11 -11.85
N PHE A 133 -10.51 -11.55 -10.64
CA PHE A 133 -9.17 -12.03 -10.31
C PHE A 133 -9.06 -13.56 -10.24
N LYS A 134 -10.18 -14.27 -10.35
CA LYS A 134 -10.18 -15.74 -10.38
C LYS A 134 -9.27 -16.26 -11.50
N GLY A 135 -8.37 -17.17 -11.13
CA GLY A 135 -7.45 -17.83 -12.07
C GLY A 135 -6.28 -16.96 -12.54
N THR A 136 -6.12 -15.74 -12.03
CA THR A 136 -5.00 -14.86 -12.41
C THR A 136 -3.77 -15.08 -11.52
N GLY A 137 -3.91 -15.83 -10.42
CA GLY A 137 -2.89 -15.97 -9.38
C GLY A 137 -2.89 -14.84 -8.36
N LEU A 138 -3.61 -13.73 -8.60
CA LEU A 138 -3.56 -12.54 -7.74
C LEU A 138 -4.22 -12.79 -6.37
N LEU A 139 -5.26 -13.61 -6.29
CA LEU A 139 -5.93 -13.95 -5.03
C LEU A 139 -5.10 -14.92 -4.18
N GLU A 140 -4.31 -15.78 -4.83
CA GLU A 140 -3.43 -16.75 -4.17
C GLU A 140 -2.04 -16.18 -3.85
N HIS A 141 -1.60 -15.13 -4.56
CA HIS A 141 -0.29 -14.53 -4.36
C HIS A 141 -0.15 -13.97 -2.93
N CYS A 142 0.85 -14.48 -2.19
CA CYS A 142 1.13 -14.15 -0.79
C CYS A 142 0.09 -14.63 0.24
N LYS A 143 -0.57 -15.77 0.00
CA LYS A 143 -1.01 -16.63 1.12
C LYS A 143 0.18 -17.32 1.78
#